data_AF-A0A1H0GM10-F1
#
_entry.id   AF-A0A1H0GM10-F1
#
_cell.length_a   1.000
_cell.length_b   1.000
_cell.length_c   1.000
_cell.angle_alpha   90.00
_cell.angle_beta   90.00
_cell.angle_gamma   90.00
#
_symmetry.space_group_name_H-M   'P 1'
#
loop_
_entity.id
_entity.type
_entity.pdbx_description
1 polymer ?
#
loop_
_entity_poly.entity_id
_entity_poly.type
_entity_poly.pdbx_seq_one_letter_code
_entity_poly.pdbx_strand_id
1 'polypeptide(L)'
;MTSSLFDQLIPALTSLLIQQQVSPMNVLRQSKFSTKLLSAFIICALITLAVGALGMVGVTRLANALELTFSNNLVSVSNTNEALTSFTAHNRGLYRLLDAQDGGVSETDKDRVRQALSDDLARAQKVFAIYRATPLEDDERAAGDQLELMLPAYVSGSQQVVDLMKAG
;
A
#
# COMPACT_ATOMS: atom_id res chain seq x y z
N MET A 1 4.33 100.15 -10.87
CA MET A 1 4.43 99.03 -9.92
C MET A 1 3.49 97.93 -10.37
N THR A 2 3.97 96.90 -11.07
CA THR A 2 3.29 95.58 -11.21
C THR A 2 4.07 94.59 -12.10
N SER A 3 4.97 95.05 -12.99
CA SER A 3 5.63 94.15 -13.95
C SER A 3 6.80 93.32 -13.40
N SER A 4 7.37 93.63 -12.23
CA SER A 4 8.60 92.96 -11.73
C SER A 4 8.34 91.71 -10.88
N LEU A 5 7.10 91.47 -10.46
CA LEU A 5 6.74 90.30 -9.65
C LEU A 5 6.41 89.07 -10.51
N PHE A 6 5.97 89.28 -11.76
CA PHE A 6 5.62 88.18 -12.67
C PHE A 6 6.84 87.56 -13.36
N ASP A 7 7.84 88.37 -13.72
CA ASP A 7 9.07 87.89 -14.40
C ASP A 7 10.00 87.07 -13.50
N GLN A 8 9.92 87.19 -12.17
CA GLN A 8 10.71 86.39 -11.24
C GLN A 8 10.03 85.08 -10.81
N LEU A 9 8.70 84.99 -10.90
CA LEU A 9 7.93 83.80 -10.53
C LEU A 9 7.93 82.71 -11.60
N ILE A 10 7.98 83.10 -12.88
CA ILE A 10 8.00 82.16 -14.01
C ILE A 10 9.26 81.25 -14.02
N PRO A 11 10.50 81.77 -13.92
CA PRO A 11 11.70 80.93 -13.94
C PRO A 11 11.85 80.06 -12.69
N ALA A 12 11.36 80.53 -11.53
CA ALA A 12 11.35 79.76 -10.29
C ALA A 12 10.38 78.56 -10.35
N LEU A 13 9.18 78.75 -10.95
CA LEU A 13 8.21 77.67 -11.18
C LEU A 13 8.69 76.66 -12.22
N THR A 14 9.40 77.10 -13.27
CA THR A 14 9.97 76.18 -14.27
C THR A 14 11.12 75.35 -13.68
N SER A 15 11.94 75.95 -12.81
CA SER A 15 13.01 75.23 -12.12
C SER A 15 12.47 74.18 -11.13
N LEU A 16 11.36 74.47 -10.45
CA LEU A 16 10.70 73.56 -9.51
C LEU A 16 10.03 72.37 -10.23
N LEU A 17 9.38 72.63 -11.39
CA LEU A 17 8.75 71.59 -12.22
C LEU A 17 9.77 70.65 -12.88
N ILE A 18 10.99 71.12 -13.17
CA ILE A 18 12.07 70.30 -13.76
C ILE A 18 12.78 69.47 -12.67
N GLN A 19 12.94 69.98 -11.45
CA GLN A 19 13.54 69.23 -10.33
C GLN A 19 12.65 68.08 -9.83
N GLN A 20 11.32 68.17 -9.96
CA GLN A 20 10.40 67.11 -9.55
C GLN A 20 10.30 65.94 -10.57
N GLN A 21 10.87 66.10 -11.77
CA GLN A 21 10.92 65.08 -12.83
C GLN A 21 12.27 64.35 -12.91
N VAL A 22 13.14 64.43 -11.90
CA VAL A 22 14.31 63.54 -11.78
C VAL A 22 13.89 62.18 -11.17
N SER A 23 13.01 61.53 -11.92
CA SER A 23 13.19 60.15 -12.40
C SER A 23 13.15 59.00 -11.38
N PRO A 24 11.94 58.48 -11.04
CA PRO A 24 11.82 57.06 -10.67
C PRO A 24 12.36 56.13 -11.79
N MET A 25 12.40 56.62 -13.03
CA MET A 25 12.97 55.90 -14.17
C MET A 25 14.50 55.75 -14.10
N ASN A 26 15.24 56.56 -13.33
CA ASN A 26 16.70 56.39 -13.17
C ASN A 26 17.05 55.39 -12.05
N VAL A 27 16.19 55.25 -11.03
CA VAL A 27 16.32 54.25 -9.95
C VAL A 27 16.00 52.84 -10.44
N LEU A 28 14.96 52.69 -11.27
CA LEU A 28 14.61 51.43 -11.92
C LEU A 28 15.65 50.98 -12.95
N ARG A 29 16.38 51.95 -13.54
CA ARG A 29 17.42 51.69 -14.56
C ARG A 29 18.81 51.41 -13.96
N GLN A 30 19.11 51.91 -12.75
CA GLN A 30 20.37 51.64 -12.04
C GLN A 30 20.30 50.45 -11.07
N SER A 31 19.12 50.03 -10.65
CA SER A 31 18.96 48.81 -9.87
C SER A 31 19.00 47.62 -10.81
N LYS A 32 19.89 46.63 -10.57
CA LYS A 32 19.82 45.28 -11.17
C LYS A 32 18.56 44.52 -10.71
N PHE A 33 17.43 45.20 -10.60
CA PHE A 33 16.16 44.74 -10.04
C PHE A 33 15.63 43.54 -10.81
N SER A 34 15.68 43.60 -12.14
CA SER A 34 15.28 42.48 -13.01
C SER A 34 16.13 41.23 -12.77
N THR A 35 17.46 41.38 -12.60
CA THR A 35 18.34 40.25 -12.28
C THR A 35 18.08 39.66 -10.90
N LYS A 36 17.81 40.49 -9.89
CA LYS A 36 17.45 40.04 -8.53
C LYS A 36 16.09 39.32 -8.50
N LEU A 37 15.12 39.81 -9.26
CA LEU A 37 13.80 39.19 -9.40
C LEU A 37 13.92 37.85 -10.13
N LEU A 38 14.66 37.80 -11.24
CA LEU A 38 14.92 36.57 -12.00
C LEU A 38 15.64 35.53 -11.13
N SER A 39 16.66 35.93 -10.35
CA SER A 39 17.36 35.00 -9.46
C SER A 39 16.46 34.45 -8.36
N ALA A 40 15.61 35.29 -7.76
CA ALA A 40 14.67 34.84 -6.73
C ALA A 40 13.64 33.85 -7.32
N PHE A 41 13.14 34.12 -8.53
CA PHE A 41 12.24 33.22 -9.24
C PHE A 41 12.90 31.89 -9.57
N ILE A 42 14.13 31.89 -10.07
CA ILE A 42 14.88 30.67 -10.38
C ILE A 42 15.12 29.85 -9.11
N ILE A 43 15.55 30.47 -8.02
CA ILE A 43 15.76 29.78 -6.74
C ILE A 43 14.45 29.16 -6.24
N CYS A 44 13.35 29.91 -6.30
CA CYS A 44 12.03 29.40 -5.93
C CYS A 44 11.64 28.18 -6.78
N ALA A 45 11.78 28.29 -8.12
CA ALA A 45 11.48 27.21 -9.04
C ALA A 45 12.33 25.95 -8.77
N LEU A 46 13.61 26.10 -8.44
CA LEU A 46 14.49 24.99 -8.09
C LEU A 46 14.07 24.31 -6.79
N ILE A 47 13.68 25.08 -5.78
CA ILE A 47 13.16 24.53 -4.51
C ILE A 47 11.87 23.77 -4.77
N THR A 48 10.92 24.34 -5.53
CA THR A 48 9.67 23.66 -5.90
C THR A 48 9.93 22.37 -6.66
N LEU A 49 10.86 22.38 -7.61
CA LEU A 49 11.24 21.19 -8.37
C LEU A 49 11.88 20.12 -7.47
N ALA A 50 12.76 20.51 -6.55
CA ALA A 50 13.38 19.59 -5.60
C ALA A 50 12.35 18.96 -4.65
N VAL A 51 11.43 19.75 -4.09
CA VAL A 51 10.34 19.26 -3.25
C VAL A 51 9.39 18.36 -4.04
N GLY A 52 9.06 18.72 -5.27
CA GLY A 52 8.26 17.88 -6.17
C GLY A 52 8.93 16.53 -6.46
N ALA A 53 10.24 16.53 -6.72
CA ALA A 53 11.00 15.30 -6.95
C ALA A 53 11.05 14.41 -5.69
N LEU A 54 11.32 14.99 -4.51
CA LEU A 54 11.27 14.27 -3.24
C LEU A 54 9.87 13.71 -2.94
N GLY A 55 8.82 14.49 -3.26
CA GLY A 55 7.43 14.06 -3.16
C GLY A 55 7.15 12.85 -4.03
N MET A 56 7.62 12.84 -5.28
CA MET A 56 7.48 11.68 -6.17
C MET A 56 8.13 10.43 -5.58
N VAL A 57 9.35 10.54 -5.03
CA VAL A 57 10.03 9.40 -4.38
C VAL A 57 9.21 8.87 -3.19
N GLY A 58 8.64 9.77 -2.37
CA GLY A 58 7.78 9.40 -1.25
C GLY A 58 6.51 8.66 -1.71
N VAL A 59 5.84 9.16 -2.75
CA VAL A 59 4.64 8.55 -3.33
C VAL A 59 4.95 7.16 -3.88
N THR A 60 6.05 6.97 -4.60
CA THR A 60 6.42 5.66 -5.15
C THR A 60 6.72 4.64 -4.05
N ARG A 61 7.41 5.04 -2.97
CA ARG A 61 7.64 4.15 -1.82
C ARG A 61 6.34 3.74 -1.13
N LEU A 62 5.43 4.68 -0.94
CA LEU A 62 4.12 4.39 -0.36
C LEU A 62 3.30 3.45 -1.25
N ALA A 63 3.30 3.69 -2.57
CA ALA A 63 2.63 2.83 -3.54
C ALA A 63 3.16 1.39 -3.48
N ASN A 64 4.49 1.21 -3.46
CA ASN A 64 5.11 -0.11 -3.34
C ASN A 64 4.78 -0.81 -2.00
N ALA A 65 4.73 -0.06 -0.90
CA ALA A 65 4.39 -0.62 0.41
C ALA A 65 2.91 -1.07 0.48
N LEU A 66 2.01 -0.28 -0.12
CA LEU A 66 0.60 -0.67 -0.25
C LEU A 66 0.45 -1.89 -1.16
N GLU A 67 1.14 -1.89 -2.30
CA GLU A 67 1.16 -3.04 -3.21
C GLU A 67 1.61 -4.30 -2.48
N LEU A 68 2.75 -4.27 -1.78
CA LEU A 68 3.26 -5.42 -1.00
C LEU A 68 2.26 -5.86 0.09
N THR A 69 1.60 -4.91 0.76
CA THR A 69 0.60 -5.23 1.79
C THR A 69 -0.61 -5.95 1.20
N PHE A 70 -1.10 -5.51 0.04
CA PHE A 70 -2.30 -6.06 -0.58
C PHE A 70 -2.04 -7.28 -1.46
N SER A 71 -0.89 -7.36 -2.13
CA SER A 71 -0.57 -8.45 -3.06
C SER A 71 0.16 -9.61 -2.38
N ASN A 72 0.87 -9.35 -1.28
CA ASN A 72 1.62 -10.36 -0.54
C ASN A 72 1.06 -10.59 0.87
N ASN A 73 1.18 -9.62 1.78
CA ASN A 73 0.92 -9.88 3.21
C ASN A 73 -0.53 -10.28 3.49
N LEU A 74 -1.51 -9.57 2.92
CA LEU A 74 -2.92 -9.94 3.07
C LEU A 74 -3.24 -11.27 2.41
N VAL A 75 -2.60 -11.59 1.29
CA VAL A 75 -2.75 -12.89 0.62
C VAL A 75 -2.14 -14.00 1.48
N SER A 76 -0.94 -13.81 2.04
CA SER A 76 -0.27 -14.75 2.94
C SER A 76 -1.10 -15.03 4.19
N VAL A 77 -1.51 -13.98 4.91
CA VAL A 77 -2.30 -14.11 6.14
C VAL A 77 -3.66 -14.73 5.87
N SER A 78 -4.36 -14.31 4.81
CA SER A 78 -5.67 -14.87 4.45
C SER A 78 -5.56 -16.35 4.11
N ASN A 79 -4.61 -16.75 3.27
CA ASN A 79 -4.44 -18.15 2.88
C ASN A 79 -3.97 -19.02 4.06
N THR A 80 -3.12 -18.50 4.94
CA THR A 80 -2.70 -19.21 6.16
C THR A 80 -3.88 -19.44 7.11
N ASN A 81 -4.71 -18.41 7.31
CA ASN A 81 -5.91 -18.51 8.14
C ASN A 81 -6.95 -19.47 7.53
N GLU A 82 -7.11 -19.46 6.21
CA GLU A 82 -8.00 -20.39 5.51
C GLU A 82 -7.46 -21.83 5.55
N ALA A 83 -6.14 -22.03 5.45
CA ALA A 83 -5.51 -23.34 5.62
C ALA A 83 -5.79 -23.88 7.03
N LEU A 84 -5.53 -23.08 8.06
CA LEU A 84 -5.79 -23.44 9.45
C LEU A 84 -7.26 -23.79 9.70
N THR A 85 -8.17 -22.95 9.21
CA THR A 85 -9.62 -23.16 9.35
C THR A 85 -10.07 -24.43 8.64
N SER A 86 -9.56 -24.68 7.44
CA SER A 86 -9.91 -25.86 6.64
C SER A 86 -9.34 -27.15 7.24
N PHE A 87 -8.08 -27.17 7.71
CA PHE A 87 -7.52 -28.30 8.45
C PHE A 87 -8.28 -28.57 9.75
N THR A 88 -8.71 -27.52 10.46
CA THR A 88 -9.52 -27.66 11.67
C THR A 88 -10.90 -28.24 11.36
N ALA A 89 -11.55 -27.78 10.28
CA ALA A 89 -12.83 -28.32 9.82
C ALA A 89 -12.72 -29.78 9.41
N HIS A 90 -11.66 -30.14 8.68
CA HIS A 90 -11.32 -31.51 8.31
C HIS A 90 -11.14 -32.38 9.57
N ASN A 91 -10.30 -31.96 10.52
CA ASN A 91 -10.08 -32.69 11.77
C ASN A 91 -11.39 -32.90 12.56
N ARG A 92 -12.22 -31.86 12.69
CA ARG A 92 -13.56 -31.96 13.31
C ARG A 92 -14.50 -32.87 12.52
N GLY A 93 -14.37 -32.92 11.20
CA GLY A 93 -15.06 -33.86 10.33
C GLY A 93 -14.77 -35.32 10.68
N LEU A 94 -13.53 -35.65 11.04
CA LEU A 94 -13.14 -37.02 11.38
C LEU A 94 -13.85 -37.49 12.64
N TYR A 95 -13.90 -36.64 13.68
CA TYR A 95 -14.64 -36.94 14.90
C TYR A 95 -16.15 -37.05 14.67
N ARG A 96 -16.73 -36.19 13.82
CA ARG A 96 -18.14 -36.29 13.44
C ARG A 96 -18.45 -37.57 12.68
N LEU A 97 -17.54 -38.02 11.81
CA LEU A 97 -17.70 -39.28 11.09
C LEU A 97 -17.66 -40.47 12.05
N LEU A 98 -16.76 -40.44 13.04
CA LEU A 98 -16.67 -41.46 14.08
C LEU A 98 -17.98 -41.53 14.90
N ASP A 99 -18.49 -40.40 15.37
CA ASP A 99 -19.75 -40.32 16.13
C ASP A 99 -20.96 -40.78 15.30
N ALA A 100 -20.97 -40.47 14.00
CA ALA A 100 -22.03 -40.89 13.09
C ALA A 100 -22.09 -42.41 12.88
N GLN A 101 -21.00 -43.15 13.14
CA GLN A 101 -20.98 -44.60 12.95
C GLN A 101 -21.93 -45.32 13.92
N ASP A 102 -21.91 -44.92 15.20
CA ASP A 102 -22.69 -45.55 16.27
C ASP A 102 -24.07 -44.89 16.46
N GLY A 103 -24.27 -43.67 15.94
CA GLY A 103 -25.45 -42.83 16.21
C GLY A 103 -26.72 -43.16 15.41
N GLY A 104 -26.78 -44.26 14.66
CA GLY A 104 -27.94 -44.58 13.80
C GLY A 104 -28.14 -43.59 12.65
N VAL A 105 -27.09 -42.88 12.24
CA VAL A 105 -27.09 -41.92 11.13
C VAL A 105 -27.24 -42.65 9.80
N SER A 106 -28.02 -42.08 8.87
CA SER A 106 -28.21 -42.66 7.54
C SER A 106 -26.90 -42.73 6.75
N GLU A 107 -26.73 -43.73 5.90
CA GLU A 107 -25.53 -43.82 5.04
C GLU A 107 -25.38 -42.60 4.12
N THR A 108 -26.49 -42.02 3.64
CA THR A 108 -26.48 -40.78 2.86
C THR A 108 -25.86 -39.61 3.63
N ASP A 109 -26.17 -39.49 4.92
CA ASP A 109 -25.59 -38.44 5.77
C ASP A 109 -24.12 -38.70 6.07
N LYS A 110 -23.72 -39.97 6.26
CA LYS A 110 -22.31 -40.35 6.40
C LYS A 110 -21.50 -40.03 5.14
N ASP A 111 -22.06 -40.28 3.96
CA ASP A 111 -21.43 -39.92 2.69
C ASP A 111 -21.27 -38.41 2.53
N ARG A 112 -22.26 -37.62 2.96
CA ARG A 112 -22.16 -36.16 3.00
C ARG A 112 -21.03 -35.68 3.91
N VAL A 113 -20.83 -36.33 5.06
CA VAL A 113 -19.71 -36.02 5.97
C VAL A 113 -18.36 -36.40 5.32
N ARG A 114 -18.27 -37.56 4.67
CA ARG A 114 -17.06 -37.99 3.93
C ARG A 114 -16.72 -37.05 2.77
N GLN A 115 -17.72 -36.57 2.04
CA GLN A 115 -17.52 -35.58 0.99
C GLN A 115 -17.01 -34.26 1.58
N ALA A 116 -17.63 -33.77 2.66
CA ALA A 116 -17.18 -32.54 3.33
C ALA A 116 -15.73 -32.66 3.82
N LEU A 117 -15.33 -33.83 4.34
CA LEU A 117 -13.95 -34.13 4.70
C LEU A 117 -13.00 -33.98 3.50
N SER A 118 -13.31 -34.66 2.39
CA SER A 118 -12.51 -34.56 1.17
C SER A 118 -12.38 -33.11 0.70
N ASP A 119 -13.48 -32.36 0.74
CA ASP A 119 -13.51 -30.98 0.30
C ASP A 119 -12.71 -30.05 1.24
N ASP A 120 -12.80 -30.25 2.56
CA ASP A 120 -12.05 -29.47 3.56
C ASP A 120 -10.55 -29.71 3.42
N LEU A 121 -10.12 -30.96 3.23
CA LEU A 121 -8.72 -31.30 3.02
C LEU A 121 -8.19 -30.71 1.71
N ALA A 122 -8.93 -30.88 0.61
CA ALA A 122 -8.55 -30.34 -0.70
C ALA A 122 -8.45 -28.80 -0.66
N ARG A 123 -9.39 -28.12 0.02
CA ARG A 123 -9.31 -26.68 0.28
C ARG A 123 -8.06 -26.32 1.05
N ALA A 124 -7.80 -26.98 2.18
CA ALA A 124 -6.64 -26.71 3.03
C ALA A 124 -5.32 -26.82 2.24
N GLN A 125 -5.14 -27.90 1.48
CA GLN A 125 -3.95 -28.12 0.65
C GLN A 125 -3.81 -27.08 -0.46
N LYS A 126 -4.91 -26.73 -1.12
CA LYS A 126 -4.91 -25.72 -2.18
C LYS A 126 -4.47 -24.35 -1.67
N VAL A 127 -5.08 -23.86 -0.59
CA VAL A 127 -4.77 -22.52 -0.06
C VAL A 127 -3.40 -22.50 0.61
N PHE A 128 -2.97 -23.60 1.22
CA PHE A 128 -1.60 -23.75 1.70
C PHE A 128 -0.59 -23.66 0.55
N ALA A 129 -0.83 -24.31 -0.59
CA ALA A 129 0.04 -24.20 -1.76
C ALA A 129 0.10 -22.77 -2.31
N ILE A 130 -1.02 -22.02 -2.28
CA ILE A 130 -1.04 -20.60 -2.67
C ILE A 130 -0.20 -19.76 -1.71
N TYR A 131 -0.35 -19.96 -0.39
CA TYR A 131 0.51 -19.33 0.62
C TYR A 131 1.99 -19.63 0.37
N ARG A 132 2.35 -20.89 0.07
CA ARG A 132 3.74 -21.28 -0.20
C ARG A 132 4.36 -20.63 -1.43
N ALA A 133 3.53 -20.15 -2.36
CA ALA A 133 3.97 -19.43 -3.55
C ALA A 133 4.15 -17.91 -3.32
N THR A 134 3.77 -17.38 -2.16
CA THR A 134 3.99 -15.96 -1.85
C THR A 134 5.46 -15.72 -1.48
N PRO A 135 5.98 -14.48 -1.58
CA PRO A 135 7.25 -14.14 -0.97
C PRO A 135 7.16 -14.32 0.55
N LEU A 136 7.85 -15.34 1.07
CA LEU A 136 7.89 -15.70 2.49
C LEU A 136 9.19 -15.23 3.14
N GLU A 137 9.07 -14.72 4.36
CA GLU A 137 10.19 -14.51 5.27
C GLU A 137 10.81 -15.86 5.71
N ASP A 138 12.01 -15.85 6.27
CA ASP A 138 12.76 -17.07 6.60
C ASP A 138 12.06 -17.94 7.67
N ASP A 139 11.41 -17.31 8.64
CA ASP A 139 10.66 -17.99 9.69
C ASP A 139 9.34 -18.59 9.17
N GLU A 140 8.61 -17.85 8.32
CA GLU A 140 7.44 -18.34 7.60
C GLU A 140 7.78 -19.57 6.74
N ARG A 141 8.90 -19.51 6.01
CA ARG A 141 9.38 -20.62 5.19
C ARG A 141 9.67 -21.84 6.05
N ALA A 142 10.41 -21.68 7.13
CA ALA A 142 10.75 -22.77 8.05
C ALA A 142 9.51 -23.43 8.68
N ALA A 143 8.51 -22.63 9.08
CA ALA A 143 7.24 -23.15 9.59
C ALA A 143 6.44 -23.91 8.51
N GLY A 144 6.39 -23.37 7.29
CA GLY A 144 5.78 -24.04 6.14
C GLY A 144 6.46 -25.37 5.80
N ASP A 145 7.79 -25.43 5.86
CA ASP A 145 8.58 -26.64 5.60
C ASP A 145 8.26 -27.74 6.64
N GLN A 146 8.11 -27.37 7.92
CA GLN A 146 7.71 -28.30 8.97
C GLN A 146 6.32 -28.88 8.73
N LEU A 147 5.35 -28.03 8.35
CA LEU A 147 4.01 -28.50 8.02
C LEU A 147 4.03 -29.43 6.79
N GLU A 148 4.78 -29.07 5.75
CA GLU A 148 4.92 -29.85 4.53
C GLU A 148 5.52 -31.24 4.80
N LEU A 149 6.46 -31.34 5.74
CA LEU A 149 7.01 -32.61 6.21
C LEU A 149 5.97 -33.49 6.94
N MET A 150 5.08 -32.89 7.73
CA MET A 150 4.07 -33.61 8.53
C MET A 150 2.82 -33.97 7.73
N LEU A 151 2.55 -33.22 6.66
CA LEU A 151 1.30 -33.30 5.91
C LEU A 151 1.01 -34.69 5.30
N PRO A 152 1.97 -35.41 4.70
CA PRO A 152 1.70 -36.75 4.17
C PRO A 152 1.24 -37.74 5.24
N ALA A 153 1.84 -37.70 6.43
CA ALA A 153 1.47 -38.56 7.55
C ALA A 153 0.06 -38.23 8.06
N TYR A 154 -0.26 -36.93 8.16
CA TYR A 154 -1.62 -36.47 8.50
C TYR A 154 -2.67 -36.97 7.50
N VAL A 155 -2.43 -36.76 6.20
CA VAL A 155 -3.35 -37.16 5.13
C VAL A 155 -3.56 -38.67 5.13
N SER A 156 -2.47 -39.45 5.17
CA SER A 156 -2.54 -40.90 5.23
C SER A 156 -3.30 -41.38 6.47
N GLY A 157 -3.02 -40.80 7.65
CA GLY A 157 -3.70 -41.15 8.89
C GLY A 157 -5.19 -40.84 8.84
N SER A 158 -5.58 -39.67 8.32
CA SER A 158 -6.98 -39.31 8.15
C SER A 158 -7.72 -40.21 7.16
N GLN A 159 -7.05 -40.61 6.08
CA GLN A 159 -7.65 -41.51 5.09
C GLN A 159 -7.88 -42.90 5.69
N GLN A 160 -6.94 -43.41 6.48
CA GLN A 160 -7.11 -44.67 7.21
C GLN A 160 -8.32 -44.64 8.13
N VAL A 161 -8.55 -43.54 8.85
CA VAL A 161 -9.76 -43.36 9.68
C VAL A 161 -11.02 -43.45 8.82
N VAL A 162 -11.08 -42.72 7.70
CA VAL A 162 -12.23 -42.73 6.79
C VAL A 162 -12.49 -44.14 6.23
N ASP A 163 -11.44 -44.86 5.86
CA ASP A 163 -11.54 -46.21 5.29
C ASP A 163 -12.00 -47.23 6.33
N LEU A 164 -11.47 -47.17 7.56
CA LEU A 164 -11.95 -48.00 8.69
C LEU A 164 -13.43 -47.74 8.95
N MET A 165 -13.87 -46.47 8.97
CA MET A 165 -15.28 -46.14 9.16
C MET A 165 -16.19 -46.58 8.00
N LYS A 166 -15.65 -46.79 6.80
CA LYS A 166 -16.41 -47.40 5.69
C LYS A 166 -16.50 -48.92 5.82
N ALA A 167 -15.47 -49.55 6.39
CA ALA A 167 -15.40 -51.01 6.52
C ALA A 167 -16.31 -51.57 7.62
N GLY A 168 -16.67 -50.75 8.62
CA GLY A 168 -17.53 -51.13 9.75
C GLY A 168 -16.72 -51.41 11.00
#